data_AF-A0A2T9XBW2-F1
#
_entry.id   AF-A0A2T9XBW2-F1
#
_cell.length_a   1.000
_cell.length_b   1.000
_cell.length_c   1.000
_cell.angle_alpha   90.00
_cell.angle_beta   90.00
_cell.angle_gamma   90.00
#
_symmetry.space_group_name_H-M   'P 1'
#
loop_
_entity.id
_entity.type
_entity.pdbx_description
1 polymer ?
#
loop_
_entity_poly.entity_id
_entity_poly.type
_entity_poly.pdbx_seq_one_letter_code
_entity_poly.pdbx_strand_id
1 'polypeptide(L)'
;MSNFVKLDIKALDSYQPLMLISPTGSGKTFSVIKYALKQNTYNKVVFAMPTKAAIREVCTKLSLFTNDVGRDDSDARLEDNFNTEEVWRKKIIVTSYERLLQQMISSPSLFSNSLLVIDEAHLLLSEGRNCTLQELLAYYKFFREKFSGKINVILLSATMPDVDSLSEYLEAKVICNDKRPVSIDVKIVKVSQKRGENYYLNKAIEFINYVKKGELKLENYKQILVYTNTRRSAEEISKLIEKELHVPTAFHHAGLPIEVRKKIEDDMRSENNQYKVIVSTDTLALSINTNVDVVVVLALKRFAGLRTYVEPSTVAQVIGRAGRPGYSEKGLALVFAEPDEVKIVNKALKKEFGKVPEPLDYPQTVLRWIYSGLDPLLLARYGYRYSPSKIKDSLLFLENIGAIQKGKVTPLGKVFAYEMVPKKGMNLLKLIIKFDKKGNPLVRALYYSFIYSFFVDEYFSRKVNEGEILRKGNPIFLDLVKSLRGSFGKYTYFTIGETLEPSTWFYYSLTVPQVISTDDIAESIRKSSEIIYNLSTYSLISEDLNKPSYFIMRLMRSYRRILREGKKGEEIIDFIRFCFSNYQELSKSKDEFFDTQWIRNA
;
A
#
# COMPACT_ATOMS: atom_id res chain seq x y z
N MET A 1 19.91 -12.22 -27.58
CA MET A 1 19.43 -12.93 -26.37
C MET A 1 20.36 -12.75 -25.15
N SER A 2 20.84 -11.53 -24.81
CA SER A 2 21.99 -11.40 -23.89
C SER A 2 21.94 -10.31 -22.79
N ASN A 3 20.80 -9.72 -22.42
CA ASN A 3 20.78 -8.60 -21.44
C ASN A 3 19.96 -8.83 -20.14
N PHE A 4 19.58 -10.07 -19.81
CA PHE A 4 18.94 -10.35 -18.52
C PHE A 4 19.98 -10.49 -17.39
N VAL A 5 19.64 -9.97 -16.21
CA VAL A 5 20.48 -10.09 -15.02
C VAL A 5 20.74 -11.57 -14.71
N LYS A 6 22.00 -11.97 -14.61
CA LYS A 6 22.37 -13.33 -14.22
C LYS A 6 22.36 -13.47 -12.71
N LEU A 7 21.57 -14.41 -12.20
CA LEU A 7 21.62 -14.81 -10.80
C LEU A 7 22.86 -15.68 -10.56
N ASP A 8 23.45 -15.56 -9.38
CA ASP A 8 24.44 -16.51 -8.91
C ASP A 8 23.74 -17.73 -8.30
N ILE A 9 23.50 -18.73 -9.14
CA ILE A 9 22.81 -19.97 -8.76
C ILE A 9 23.59 -20.72 -7.69
N LYS A 10 24.93 -20.74 -7.76
CA LYS A 10 25.76 -21.43 -6.77
C LYS A 10 25.59 -20.81 -5.39
N ALA A 11 25.60 -19.48 -5.32
CA ALA A 11 25.34 -18.75 -4.09
C ALA A 11 23.93 -19.05 -3.54
N LEU A 12 22.91 -19.11 -4.40
CA LEU A 12 21.55 -19.45 -3.97
C LEU A 12 21.44 -20.89 -3.46
N ASP A 13 22.05 -21.87 -4.14
CA ASP A 13 22.02 -23.26 -3.72
C ASP A 13 22.82 -23.52 -2.43
N SER A 14 23.81 -22.67 -2.15
CA SER A 14 24.55 -22.66 -0.88
C SER A 14 23.92 -21.76 0.19
N TYR A 15 22.67 -21.32 0.02
CA TYR A 15 21.94 -20.46 0.96
C TYR A 15 22.63 -19.12 1.28
N GLN A 16 23.46 -18.60 0.37
CA GLN A 16 24.03 -17.26 0.48
C GLN A 16 22.97 -16.23 0.06
N PRO A 17 22.68 -15.21 0.89
CA PRO A 17 21.72 -14.18 0.54
C PRO A 17 22.21 -13.33 -0.63
N LEU A 18 21.30 -12.86 -1.46
CA LEU A 18 21.65 -12.01 -2.60
C LEU A 18 20.98 -10.63 -2.49
N MET A 19 21.73 -9.60 -2.85
CA MET A 19 21.18 -8.27 -3.13
C MET A 19 21.35 -7.99 -4.61
N LEU A 20 20.23 -8.01 -5.35
CA LEU A 20 20.21 -7.76 -6.78
C LEU A 20 19.82 -6.32 -7.06
N ILE A 21 20.82 -5.49 -7.37
CA ILE A 21 20.65 -4.07 -7.66
C ILE A 21 20.81 -3.88 -9.16
N SER A 22 19.71 -3.61 -9.85
CA SER A 22 19.73 -3.43 -11.30
C SER A 22 18.56 -2.57 -11.75
N PRO A 23 18.72 -1.71 -12.78
CA PRO A 23 17.69 -0.81 -13.27
C PRO A 23 16.32 -1.45 -13.50
N THR A 24 15.27 -0.64 -13.43
CA THR A 24 13.91 -1.02 -13.85
C THR A 24 13.93 -1.56 -15.29
N GLY A 25 13.17 -2.64 -15.54
CA GLY A 25 13.13 -3.29 -16.85
C GLY A 25 14.29 -4.25 -17.17
N SER A 26 15.26 -4.44 -16.27
CA SER A 26 16.38 -5.40 -16.47
C SER A 26 16.02 -6.88 -16.26
N GLY A 27 14.75 -7.17 -15.91
CA GLY A 27 14.24 -8.54 -15.72
C GLY A 27 14.73 -9.22 -14.43
N LYS A 28 14.97 -8.46 -13.36
CA LYS A 28 15.30 -8.98 -12.01
C LYS A 28 14.33 -10.08 -11.57
N THR A 29 13.04 -9.75 -11.49
CA THR A 29 11.97 -10.66 -11.05
C THR A 29 11.85 -11.86 -11.98
N PHE A 30 11.97 -11.67 -13.29
CA PHE A 30 11.93 -12.76 -14.27
C PHE A 30 13.06 -13.77 -14.10
N SER A 31 14.26 -13.29 -13.76
CA SER A 31 15.43 -14.15 -13.52
C SER A 31 15.20 -15.05 -12.30
N VAL A 32 14.58 -14.52 -11.25
CA VAL A 32 14.22 -15.29 -10.05
C VAL A 32 13.05 -16.26 -10.32
N ILE A 33 12.05 -15.86 -11.11
CA ILE A 33 10.98 -16.77 -11.58
C ILE A 33 11.57 -17.97 -12.31
N LYS A 34 12.53 -17.75 -13.23
CA LYS A 34 13.20 -18.84 -13.96
C LYS A 34 13.91 -19.81 -13.00
N TYR A 35 14.60 -19.30 -11.99
CA TYR A 35 15.24 -20.12 -10.95
C TYR A 35 14.19 -20.90 -10.14
N ALA A 36 13.13 -20.23 -9.67
CA ALA A 36 12.04 -20.82 -8.89
C ALA A 36 11.27 -21.91 -9.64
N LEU A 37 11.21 -21.87 -10.97
CA LEU A 37 10.53 -22.89 -11.77
C LEU A 37 11.43 -24.08 -12.12
N LYS A 38 12.73 -23.87 -12.35
CA LYS A 38 13.58 -24.87 -13.02
C LYS A 38 14.68 -25.49 -12.18
N GLN A 39 15.22 -24.77 -11.19
CA GLN A 39 16.57 -25.07 -10.67
C GLN A 39 16.71 -24.86 -9.15
N ASN A 40 15.62 -24.60 -8.42
CA ASN A 40 15.72 -24.26 -7.01
C ASN A 40 15.75 -25.50 -6.10
N THR A 41 16.56 -25.41 -5.06
CA THR A 41 16.75 -26.42 -4.00
C THR A 41 15.79 -26.24 -2.80
N TYR A 42 14.92 -25.23 -2.86
CA TYR A 42 14.03 -24.84 -1.77
C TYR A 42 12.70 -25.60 -1.82
N ASN A 43 12.15 -25.92 -0.65
CA ASN A 43 10.82 -26.51 -0.53
C ASN A 43 9.72 -25.48 -0.75
N LYS A 44 10.03 -24.20 -0.48
CA LYS A 44 9.09 -23.08 -0.65
C LYS A 44 9.80 -21.85 -1.19
N VAL A 45 9.20 -21.19 -2.16
CA VAL A 45 9.68 -19.90 -2.70
C VAL A 45 8.58 -18.86 -2.55
N VAL A 46 8.84 -17.79 -1.81
CA VAL A 46 7.85 -16.75 -1.53
C VAL A 46 8.27 -15.42 -2.15
N PHE A 47 7.49 -14.96 -3.11
CA PHE A 47 7.61 -13.66 -3.74
C PHE A 47 6.79 -12.63 -2.96
N ALA A 48 7.48 -11.80 -2.18
CA ALA A 48 6.88 -10.71 -1.42
C ALA A 48 7.00 -9.41 -2.23
N MET A 49 5.83 -8.86 -2.60
CA MET A 49 5.71 -7.77 -3.56
C MET A 49 5.06 -6.54 -2.91
N PRO A 50 5.39 -5.32 -3.37
CA PRO A 50 4.90 -4.10 -2.74
C PRO A 50 3.42 -3.82 -3.01
N THR A 51 2.94 -4.15 -4.22
CA THR A 51 1.61 -3.75 -4.69
C THR A 51 0.79 -4.94 -5.16
N LYS A 52 -0.54 -4.82 -5.07
CA LYS A 52 -1.48 -5.86 -5.56
C LYS A 52 -1.33 -6.10 -7.07
N ALA A 53 -1.01 -5.06 -7.83
CA ALA A 53 -0.75 -5.17 -9.27
C ALA A 53 0.48 -6.04 -9.54
N ALA A 54 1.59 -5.81 -8.82
CA ALA A 54 2.79 -6.64 -8.92
C ALA A 54 2.54 -8.10 -8.50
N ILE A 55 1.78 -8.31 -7.42
CA ILE A 55 1.37 -9.65 -6.97
C ILE A 55 0.62 -10.39 -8.07
N ARG A 56 -0.41 -9.76 -8.64
CA ARG A 56 -1.20 -10.34 -9.73
C ARG A 56 -0.34 -10.67 -10.93
N GLU A 57 0.48 -9.72 -11.36
CA GLU A 57 1.32 -9.88 -12.55
C GLU A 57 2.29 -11.07 -12.40
N VAL A 58 3.02 -11.14 -11.29
CA VAL A 58 3.97 -12.23 -11.03
C VAL A 58 3.23 -13.56 -10.88
N CYS A 59 2.08 -13.58 -10.19
CA CYS A 59 1.27 -14.78 -10.07
C CYS A 59 0.76 -15.27 -11.43
N THR A 60 0.16 -14.40 -12.25
CA THR A 60 -0.32 -14.77 -13.59
C THR A 60 0.82 -15.33 -14.44
N LYS A 61 2.00 -14.71 -14.42
CA LYS A 61 3.18 -15.22 -15.14
C LYS A 61 3.59 -16.62 -14.67
N LEU A 62 3.62 -16.87 -13.37
CA LEU A 62 3.95 -18.17 -12.81
C LEU A 62 2.89 -19.23 -13.15
N SER A 63 1.60 -18.86 -13.09
CA SER A 63 0.48 -19.74 -13.41
C SER A 63 0.48 -20.24 -14.85
N LEU A 64 1.11 -19.51 -15.78
CA LEU A 64 1.32 -19.99 -17.16
C LEU A 64 2.26 -21.21 -17.24
N PHE A 65 3.09 -21.44 -16.22
CA PHE A 65 4.11 -22.48 -16.22
C PHE A 65 3.90 -23.55 -15.13
N THR A 66 3.11 -23.27 -14.09
CA THR A 66 2.85 -24.23 -13.01
C THR A 66 1.52 -23.97 -12.30
N ASN A 67 0.86 -25.04 -11.85
CA ASN A 67 -0.31 -24.99 -10.98
C ASN A 67 0.05 -25.02 -9.48
N ASP A 68 1.34 -25.13 -9.17
CA ASP A 68 1.89 -25.13 -7.81
C ASP A 68 2.29 -23.71 -7.35
N VAL A 69 1.43 -22.75 -7.69
CA VAL A 69 1.55 -21.35 -7.30
C VAL A 69 0.29 -20.90 -6.56
N GLY A 70 0.47 -20.25 -5.42
CA GLY A 70 -0.58 -19.65 -4.61
C GLY A 70 -0.45 -18.12 -4.59
N ARG A 71 -1.59 -17.42 -4.49
CA ARG A 71 -1.66 -15.97 -4.37
C ARG A 71 -2.36 -15.61 -3.06
N ASP A 72 -1.68 -14.86 -2.19
CA ASP A 72 -2.29 -14.34 -0.96
C ASP A 72 -2.15 -12.82 -0.90
N ASP A 73 -3.21 -12.11 -1.24
CA ASP A 73 -3.35 -10.68 -1.01
C ASP A 73 -4.80 -10.33 -0.66
N SER A 74 -5.03 -9.06 -0.28
CA SER A 74 -6.35 -8.60 0.15
C SER A 74 -7.46 -8.74 -0.90
N ASP A 75 -7.13 -8.87 -2.18
CA ASP A 75 -8.11 -9.07 -3.23
C ASP A 75 -8.39 -10.56 -3.47
N ALA A 76 -7.36 -11.41 -3.40
CA ALA A 76 -7.55 -12.86 -3.47
C ALA A 76 -8.46 -13.37 -2.34
N ARG A 77 -8.34 -12.77 -1.15
CA ARG A 77 -9.19 -13.05 0.03
C ARG A 77 -10.66 -12.63 -0.10
N LEU A 78 -11.06 -12.01 -1.20
CA LEU A 78 -12.47 -11.68 -1.49
C LEU A 78 -13.11 -12.69 -2.47
N GLU A 79 -12.36 -13.68 -2.94
CA GLU A 79 -12.85 -14.73 -3.83
C GLU A 79 -13.61 -15.79 -3.01
N ASP A 80 -14.73 -16.30 -3.53
CA ASP A 80 -15.67 -17.17 -2.80
C ASP A 80 -15.01 -18.46 -2.24
N ASN A 81 -13.94 -18.95 -2.87
CA ASN A 81 -13.25 -20.20 -2.50
C ASN A 81 -11.84 -19.97 -1.94
N PHE A 82 -11.55 -18.78 -1.40
CA PHE A 82 -10.23 -18.50 -0.86
C PHE A 82 -9.97 -19.24 0.46
N ASN A 83 -8.99 -20.16 0.47
CA ASN A 83 -8.50 -20.81 1.68
C ASN A 83 -7.02 -20.53 1.90
N THR A 84 -6.68 -19.89 3.02
CA THR A 84 -5.29 -19.50 3.33
C THR A 84 -4.38 -20.74 3.45
N GLU A 85 -4.81 -21.80 4.12
CA GLU A 85 -3.98 -22.98 4.32
C GLU A 85 -3.71 -23.71 2.99
N GLU A 86 -4.72 -23.83 2.13
CA GLU A 86 -4.56 -24.43 0.80
C GLU A 86 -3.61 -23.61 -0.08
N VAL A 87 -3.75 -22.28 -0.07
CA VAL A 87 -2.85 -21.37 -0.79
C VAL A 87 -1.42 -21.55 -0.30
N TRP A 88 -1.19 -21.56 1.02
CA TRP A 88 0.15 -21.64 1.60
C TRP A 88 0.76 -23.04 1.60
N ARG A 89 0.01 -24.10 1.25
CA ARG A 89 0.56 -25.44 0.95
C ARG A 89 1.33 -25.49 -0.38
N LYS A 90 1.04 -24.57 -1.31
CA LYS A 90 1.73 -24.49 -2.60
C LYS A 90 3.24 -24.24 -2.45
N LYS A 91 4.03 -24.72 -3.40
CA LYS A 91 5.49 -24.54 -3.42
C LYS A 91 5.88 -23.08 -3.64
N ILE A 92 5.22 -22.41 -4.58
CA ILE A 92 5.49 -21.00 -4.89
C ILE A 92 4.35 -20.14 -4.38
N ILE A 93 4.66 -19.08 -3.64
CA ILE A 93 3.67 -18.13 -3.11
C ILE A 93 3.99 -16.74 -3.64
N VAL A 94 2.97 -16.00 -4.08
CA VAL A 94 3.08 -14.57 -4.39
C VAL A 94 2.17 -13.79 -3.46
N THR A 95 2.74 -12.87 -2.69
CA THR A 95 2.05 -12.23 -1.57
C THR A 95 2.58 -10.82 -1.25
N SER A 96 1.95 -10.12 -0.30
CA SER A 96 2.45 -8.84 0.20
C SER A 96 3.41 -9.02 1.38
N TYR A 97 4.17 -7.97 1.73
CA TYR A 97 5.08 -8.03 2.90
C TYR A 97 4.32 -8.34 4.20
N GLU A 98 3.15 -7.74 4.39
CA GLU A 98 2.33 -7.91 5.59
C GLU A 98 1.85 -9.35 5.75
N ARG A 99 1.40 -9.96 4.64
CA ARG A 99 0.91 -11.34 4.64
C ARG A 99 2.03 -12.36 4.82
N LEU A 100 3.20 -12.12 4.21
CA LEU A 100 4.39 -12.91 4.48
C LEU A 100 4.76 -12.84 5.97
N LEU A 101 4.86 -11.63 6.54
CA LEU A 101 5.20 -11.45 7.95
C LEU A 101 4.20 -12.17 8.87
N GLN A 102 2.89 -12.02 8.61
CA GLN A 102 1.85 -12.73 9.35
C GLN A 102 2.04 -14.25 9.31
N GLN A 103 2.37 -14.80 8.14
CA GLN A 103 2.55 -16.24 7.98
C GLN A 103 3.85 -16.75 8.62
N MET A 104 4.93 -15.98 8.56
CA MET A 104 6.16 -16.29 9.30
C MET A 104 5.90 -16.40 10.80
N ILE A 105 5.05 -15.53 11.36
CA ILE A 105 4.68 -15.53 12.77
C ILE A 105 3.74 -16.71 13.10
N SER A 106 2.66 -16.87 12.35
CA SER A 106 1.62 -17.85 12.67
C SER A 106 2.01 -19.29 12.35
N SER A 107 2.82 -19.51 11.32
CA SER A 107 3.23 -20.85 10.85
C SER A 107 4.73 -20.94 10.55
N PRO A 108 5.63 -20.78 11.55
CA PRO A 108 7.08 -20.73 11.32
C PRO A 108 7.66 -21.96 10.60
N SER A 109 7.10 -23.15 10.84
CA SER A 109 7.57 -24.42 10.25
C SER A 109 7.46 -24.46 8.72
N LEU A 110 6.53 -23.71 8.13
CA LEU A 110 6.37 -23.60 6.67
C LEU A 110 7.59 -23.00 5.97
N PHE A 111 8.45 -22.31 6.72
CA PHE A 111 9.63 -21.62 6.22
C PHE A 111 10.92 -22.42 6.39
N SER A 112 10.83 -23.66 6.90
CA SER A 112 11.95 -24.59 6.89
C SER A 112 12.32 -24.94 5.44
N ASN A 113 13.58 -24.69 5.05
CA ASN A 113 14.04 -24.76 3.65
C ASN A 113 13.23 -23.86 2.69
N SER A 114 13.32 -22.54 2.88
CA SER A 114 12.60 -21.57 2.04
C SER A 114 13.47 -20.45 1.46
N LEU A 115 13.03 -19.91 0.33
CA LEU A 115 13.59 -18.72 -0.30
C LEU A 115 12.59 -17.57 -0.25
N LEU A 116 12.98 -16.47 0.38
CA LEU A 116 12.21 -15.23 0.43
C LEU A 116 12.72 -14.28 -0.66
N VAL A 117 11.86 -13.89 -1.59
CA VAL A 117 12.17 -12.93 -2.65
C VAL A 117 11.45 -11.62 -2.30
N ILE A 118 12.18 -10.64 -1.79
CA ILE A 118 11.64 -9.34 -1.40
C ILE A 118 11.88 -8.37 -2.56
N ASP A 119 10.83 -8.11 -3.33
CA ASP A 119 10.91 -7.14 -4.43
C ASP A 119 10.79 -5.71 -3.91
N GLU A 120 11.33 -4.74 -4.64
CA GLU A 120 11.34 -3.32 -4.30
C GLU A 120 11.82 -3.00 -2.87
N ALA A 121 12.91 -3.66 -2.44
CA ALA A 121 13.50 -3.50 -1.11
C ALA A 121 13.94 -2.06 -0.78
N HIS A 122 14.00 -1.16 -1.76
CA HIS A 122 14.19 0.27 -1.54
C HIS A 122 13.11 0.92 -0.64
N LEU A 123 11.94 0.28 -0.53
CA LEU A 123 10.87 0.73 0.35
C LEU A 123 11.23 0.69 1.84
N LEU A 124 12.42 0.17 2.20
CA LEU A 124 13.06 0.40 3.50
C LEU A 124 13.23 1.90 3.84
N LEU A 125 13.28 2.79 2.83
CA LEU A 125 13.28 4.25 3.04
C LEU A 125 11.88 4.86 3.17
N SER A 126 10.83 4.16 2.74
CA SER A 126 9.48 4.71 2.70
C SER A 126 8.86 4.72 4.09
N GLU A 127 8.30 5.86 4.49
CA GLU A 127 7.42 5.91 5.66
C GLU A 127 6.26 4.92 5.49
N GLY A 128 5.92 4.20 6.56
CA GLY A 128 4.85 3.21 6.61
C GLY A 128 5.25 1.78 6.21
N ARG A 129 6.04 1.60 5.15
CA ARG A 129 6.50 0.26 4.70
C ARG A 129 7.84 -0.15 5.31
N ASN A 130 8.64 0.82 5.75
CA ASN A 130 9.93 0.57 6.39
C ASN A 130 9.83 -0.36 7.60
N CYS A 131 8.82 -0.19 8.47
CA CYS A 131 8.65 -1.02 9.67
C CYS A 131 8.42 -2.50 9.32
N THR A 132 7.46 -2.78 8.42
CA THR A 132 7.13 -4.15 8.01
C THR A 132 8.33 -4.85 7.38
N LEU A 133 9.08 -4.15 6.51
CA LEU A 133 10.27 -4.73 5.87
C LEU A 133 11.40 -4.99 6.87
N GLN A 134 11.70 -4.03 7.75
CA GLN A 134 12.75 -4.22 8.77
C GLN A 134 12.41 -5.36 9.73
N GLU A 135 11.15 -5.51 10.12
CA GLU A 135 10.70 -6.62 10.96
C GLU A 135 10.76 -7.97 10.22
N LEU A 136 10.36 -8.01 8.95
CA LEU A 136 10.48 -9.22 8.12
C LEU A 136 11.94 -9.66 8.04
N LEU A 137 12.89 -8.73 7.84
CA LEU A 137 14.33 -9.04 7.87
C LEU A 137 14.80 -9.53 9.25
N ALA A 138 14.26 -8.99 10.34
CA ALA A 138 14.56 -9.45 11.69
C ALA A 138 14.10 -10.91 11.91
N TYR A 139 12.87 -11.25 11.50
CA TYR A 139 12.38 -12.63 11.53
C TYR A 139 13.19 -13.55 10.62
N TYR A 140 13.60 -13.06 9.44
CA TYR A 140 14.48 -13.82 8.55
C TYR A 140 15.81 -14.17 9.24
N LYS A 141 16.52 -13.21 9.85
CA LYS A 141 17.78 -13.49 10.56
C LYS A 141 17.57 -14.47 11.71
N PHE A 142 16.49 -14.30 12.48
CA PHE A 142 16.13 -15.24 13.55
C PHE A 142 15.86 -16.65 13.02
N PHE A 143 15.06 -16.79 11.95
CA PHE A 143 14.76 -18.08 11.32
C PHE A 143 15.97 -18.72 10.65
N ARG A 144 16.92 -17.91 10.15
CA ARG A 144 18.18 -18.41 9.61
C ARG A 144 18.97 -19.16 10.67
N GLU A 145 19.06 -18.63 11.89
CA GLU A 145 19.68 -19.36 13.01
C GLU A 145 18.84 -20.60 13.39
N LYS A 146 17.53 -20.43 13.57
CA LYS A 146 16.60 -21.50 13.98
C LYS A 146 16.60 -22.70 13.02
N PHE A 147 16.73 -22.47 11.72
CA PHE A 147 16.67 -23.50 10.69
C PHE A 147 18.05 -23.86 10.13
N SER A 148 19.12 -23.66 10.91
CA SER A 148 20.49 -24.06 10.54
C SER A 148 20.93 -23.52 9.17
N GLY A 149 20.60 -22.26 8.88
CA GLY A 149 20.91 -21.59 7.62
C GLY A 149 19.96 -21.91 6.46
N LYS A 150 19.01 -22.86 6.62
CA LYS A 150 18.11 -23.30 5.55
C LYS A 150 16.91 -22.37 5.31
N ILE A 151 17.14 -21.07 5.41
CA ILE A 151 16.24 -20.05 4.88
C ILE A 151 17.11 -18.98 4.25
N ASN A 152 16.78 -18.62 3.02
CA ASN A 152 17.54 -17.66 2.24
C ASN A 152 16.68 -16.48 1.80
N VAL A 153 17.32 -15.37 1.46
CA VAL A 153 16.65 -14.16 1.00
C VAL A 153 17.33 -13.58 -0.24
N ILE A 154 16.52 -13.08 -1.16
CA ILE A 154 16.93 -12.24 -2.27
C ILE A 154 16.25 -10.88 -2.10
N LEU A 155 17.04 -9.82 -1.97
CA LEU A 155 16.53 -8.46 -2.07
C LEU A 155 16.66 -7.98 -3.51
N LEU A 156 15.53 -7.63 -4.14
CA LEU A 156 15.51 -7.02 -5.47
C LEU A 156 15.24 -5.53 -5.34
N SER A 157 16.02 -4.71 -6.03
CA SER A 157 15.73 -3.28 -6.12
C SER A 157 16.37 -2.63 -7.34
N ALA A 158 15.75 -1.58 -7.86
CA ALA A 158 16.41 -0.68 -8.80
C ALA A 158 17.29 0.37 -8.10
N THR A 159 16.91 0.78 -6.89
CA THR A 159 17.52 1.88 -6.13
C THR A 159 17.69 1.46 -4.68
N MET A 160 18.74 0.70 -4.37
CA MET A 160 18.93 0.20 -3.00
C MET A 160 19.60 1.27 -2.11
N PRO A 161 19.03 1.61 -0.94
CA PRO A 161 19.71 2.42 0.07
C PRO A 161 20.76 1.62 0.80
N ASP A 162 21.72 2.31 1.43
CA ASP A 162 22.57 1.75 2.49
C ASP A 162 23.17 0.36 2.16
N VAL A 163 23.62 0.19 0.91
CA VAL A 163 23.98 -1.12 0.32
C VAL A 163 25.00 -1.85 1.16
N ASP A 164 26.07 -1.15 1.55
CA ASP A 164 27.17 -1.74 2.33
C ASP A 164 26.65 -2.27 3.66
N SER A 165 25.93 -1.43 4.43
CA SER A 165 25.41 -1.79 5.75
C SER A 165 24.36 -2.90 5.69
N LEU A 166 23.47 -2.90 4.68
CA LEU A 166 22.49 -3.96 4.48
C LEU A 166 23.15 -5.28 4.05
N SER A 167 24.15 -5.22 3.18
CA SER A 167 24.87 -6.40 2.71
C SER A 167 25.67 -7.06 3.83
N GLU A 168 26.29 -6.27 4.70
CA GLU A 168 26.99 -6.75 5.88
C GLU A 168 26.01 -7.39 6.87
N TYR A 169 24.90 -6.71 7.19
CA TYR A 169 23.86 -7.23 8.08
C TYR A 169 23.28 -8.59 7.61
N LEU A 170 23.04 -8.73 6.30
CA LEU A 170 22.52 -9.97 5.70
C LEU A 170 23.60 -11.00 5.39
N GLU A 171 24.89 -10.63 5.43
CA GLU A 171 25.99 -11.41 4.86
C GLU A 171 25.73 -11.74 3.37
N ALA A 172 25.14 -10.78 2.65
CA ALA A 172 24.64 -10.95 1.30
C ALA A 172 25.71 -10.67 0.24
N LYS A 173 25.72 -11.48 -0.81
CA LYS A 173 26.47 -11.16 -2.03
C LYS A 173 25.71 -10.09 -2.83
N VAL A 174 26.37 -8.96 -3.04
CA VAL A 174 25.83 -7.86 -3.85
C VAL A 174 26.12 -8.11 -5.33
N ILE A 175 25.06 -8.18 -6.13
CA ILE A 175 25.13 -8.23 -7.58
C ILE A 175 24.56 -6.91 -8.09
N CYS A 176 25.47 -5.99 -8.46
CA CYS A 176 25.11 -4.71 -9.04
C CYS A 176 25.32 -4.74 -10.55
N ASN A 177 24.28 -4.40 -11.32
CA ASN A 177 24.40 -4.20 -12.76
C ASN A 177 23.85 -2.82 -13.13
N ASP A 178 24.73 -1.90 -13.47
CA ASP A 178 24.34 -0.55 -13.88
C ASP A 178 24.01 -0.43 -15.37
N LYS A 179 24.27 -1.48 -16.16
CA LYS A 179 24.01 -1.45 -17.60
C LYS A 179 22.51 -1.55 -17.86
N ARG A 180 21.95 -0.47 -18.39
CA ARG A 180 20.58 -0.45 -18.93
C ARG A 180 20.58 -1.00 -20.35
N PRO A 181 19.50 -1.68 -20.78
CA PRO A 181 19.34 -2.04 -22.19
C PRO A 181 19.19 -0.81 -23.09
N VAL A 182 18.69 0.31 -22.56
CA VAL A 182 18.52 1.60 -23.25
C VAL A 182 19.13 2.70 -22.39
N SER A 183 20.04 3.51 -22.96
CA SER A 183 20.63 4.66 -22.27
C SER A 183 19.61 5.79 -22.11
N ILE A 184 19.70 6.56 -21.02
CA ILE A 184 18.79 7.68 -20.74
C ILE A 184 19.56 8.99 -20.78
N ASP A 185 19.07 9.94 -21.58
CA ASP A 185 19.46 11.34 -21.51
C ASP A 185 18.57 12.06 -20.48
N VAL A 186 19.17 12.74 -19.51
CA VAL A 186 18.44 13.45 -18.45
C VAL A 186 18.69 14.95 -18.59
N LYS A 187 17.63 15.72 -18.80
CA LYS A 187 17.69 17.19 -18.89
C LYS A 187 16.94 17.81 -17.71
N ILE A 188 17.64 18.63 -16.93
CA ILE A 188 17.04 19.43 -15.87
C ILE A 188 16.61 20.77 -16.45
N VAL A 189 15.30 20.97 -16.57
CA VAL A 189 14.71 22.23 -17.03
C VAL A 189 14.44 23.10 -15.80
N LYS A 190 15.14 24.23 -15.69
CA LYS A 190 14.98 25.16 -14.56
C LYS A 190 13.66 25.93 -14.69
N VAL A 191 12.84 25.88 -13.65
CA VAL A 191 11.56 26.59 -13.57
C VAL A 191 11.64 27.69 -12.52
N SER A 192 11.22 28.90 -12.88
CA SER A 192 11.12 30.00 -11.93
C SER A 192 9.99 29.74 -10.92
N GLN A 193 10.29 29.95 -9.64
CA GLN A 193 9.29 29.85 -8.58
C GLN A 193 8.38 31.09 -8.62
N LYS A 194 7.08 30.88 -8.90
CA LYS A 194 6.07 31.95 -8.89
C LYS A 194 5.25 31.89 -7.61
N ARG A 195 5.39 32.91 -6.76
CA ARG A 195 4.64 33.00 -5.49
C ARG A 195 3.14 33.18 -5.77
N GLY A 196 2.30 32.46 -5.03
CA GLY A 196 0.84 32.54 -5.16
C GLY A 196 0.24 31.67 -6.28
N GLU A 197 1.07 31.08 -7.14
CA GLU A 197 0.59 30.17 -8.18
C GLU A 197 0.59 28.70 -7.74
N ASN A 198 -0.25 27.90 -8.39
CA ASN A 198 -0.29 26.46 -8.15
C ASN A 198 1.00 25.82 -8.70
N TYR A 199 1.82 25.30 -7.78
CA TYR A 199 3.09 24.62 -8.05
C TYR A 199 3.02 23.60 -9.21
N TYR A 200 2.01 22.74 -9.22
CA TYR A 200 1.88 21.68 -10.21
C TYR A 200 1.52 22.23 -11.60
N LEU A 201 0.59 23.20 -11.63
CA LEU A 201 0.13 23.80 -12.88
C LEU A 201 1.20 24.70 -13.51
N ASN A 202 1.93 25.49 -12.73
CA ASN A 202 3.03 26.30 -13.24
C ASN A 202 4.06 25.43 -13.98
N LYS A 203 4.44 24.28 -13.41
CA LYS A 203 5.35 23.35 -14.08
C LYS A 203 4.76 22.68 -15.31
N ALA A 204 3.46 22.35 -15.30
CA ALA A 204 2.79 21.84 -16.48
C ALA A 204 2.75 22.86 -17.62
N ILE A 205 2.52 24.15 -17.30
CA ILE A 205 2.59 25.26 -18.26
C ILE A 205 4.00 25.39 -18.83
N GLU A 206 5.05 25.32 -18.00
CA GLU A 206 6.42 25.33 -18.49
C GLU A 206 6.73 24.14 -19.41
N PHE A 207 6.20 22.95 -19.11
CA PHE A 207 6.31 21.79 -20.01
C PHE A 207 5.58 22.01 -21.34
N ILE A 208 4.36 22.56 -21.32
CA ILE A 208 3.61 22.91 -22.52
C ILE A 208 4.38 23.94 -23.36
N ASN A 209 4.96 24.96 -22.72
CA ASN A 209 5.79 25.96 -23.38
C ASN A 209 7.05 25.34 -24.00
N TYR A 210 7.69 24.39 -23.30
CA TYR A 210 8.83 23.62 -23.81
C TYR A 210 8.49 22.89 -25.12
N VAL A 211 7.30 22.28 -25.17
CA VAL A 211 6.79 21.62 -26.38
C VAL A 211 6.45 22.63 -27.48
N LYS A 212 5.72 23.70 -27.16
CA LYS A 212 5.31 24.74 -28.14
C LYS A 212 6.49 25.49 -28.75
N LYS A 213 7.60 25.62 -28.02
CA LYS A 213 8.87 26.17 -28.53
C LYS A 213 9.64 25.22 -29.44
N GLY A 214 9.19 23.97 -29.58
CA GLY A 214 9.83 22.94 -30.38
C GLY A 214 11.03 22.28 -29.69
N GLU A 215 11.25 22.52 -28.40
CA GLU A 215 12.35 21.90 -27.64
C GLU A 215 12.08 20.41 -27.38
N LEU A 216 10.81 20.00 -27.37
CA LEU A 216 10.38 18.60 -27.47
C LEU A 216 9.33 18.45 -28.58
N LYS A 217 9.66 17.66 -29.60
CA LYS A 217 8.74 17.28 -30.68
C LYS A 217 8.02 15.99 -30.31
N LEU A 218 6.74 16.07 -29.94
CA LEU A 218 5.98 14.92 -29.44
C LEU A 218 5.84 13.82 -30.49
N GLU A 219 5.72 14.18 -31.76
CA GLU A 219 5.62 13.29 -32.92
C GLU A 219 6.75 12.26 -32.99
N ASN A 220 7.95 12.58 -32.48
CA ASN A 220 9.12 11.71 -32.51
C ASN A 220 9.06 10.54 -31.51
N TYR A 221 8.11 10.54 -30.58
CA TYR A 221 8.05 9.59 -29.48
C TYR A 221 6.70 8.88 -29.45
N LYS A 222 6.64 7.56 -29.23
CA LYS A 222 5.35 6.86 -29.23
C LYS A 222 4.53 7.18 -27.98
N GLN A 223 5.19 7.23 -26.82
CA GLN A 223 4.52 7.42 -25.55
C GLN A 223 5.34 8.26 -24.57
N ILE A 224 4.64 9.14 -23.85
CA ILE A 224 5.21 10.07 -22.88
C ILE A 224 4.51 9.90 -21.54
N LEU A 225 5.27 9.66 -20.48
CA LEU A 225 4.77 9.60 -19.10
C LEU A 225 5.08 10.92 -18.38
N VAL A 226 4.04 11.61 -17.93
CA VAL A 226 4.17 12.81 -17.10
C VAL A 226 3.92 12.44 -15.64
N TYR A 227 4.93 12.55 -14.81
CA TYR A 227 4.86 12.25 -13.39
C TYR A 227 4.43 13.45 -12.56
N THR A 228 3.40 13.24 -11.76
CA THR A 228 3.00 14.09 -10.63
C THR A 228 2.78 13.23 -9.39
N ASN A 229 2.39 13.78 -8.23
CA ASN A 229 2.24 13.00 -7.00
C ASN A 229 0.89 13.16 -6.29
N THR A 230 -0.06 13.93 -6.86
CA THR A 230 -1.43 14.01 -6.34
C THR A 230 -2.46 13.63 -7.41
N ARG A 231 -3.57 13.01 -6.98
CA ARG A 231 -4.67 12.58 -7.88
C ARG A 231 -5.24 13.78 -8.64
N ARG A 232 -5.61 14.84 -7.90
CA ARG A 232 -6.12 16.10 -8.45
C ARG A 232 -5.18 16.71 -9.49
N SER A 233 -3.88 16.79 -9.19
CA SER A 233 -2.93 17.32 -10.16
C SER A 233 -2.81 16.45 -11.40
N ALA A 234 -2.93 15.13 -11.30
CA ALA A 234 -2.86 14.27 -12.48
C ALA A 234 -4.02 14.55 -13.44
N GLU A 235 -5.23 14.73 -12.90
CA GLU A 235 -6.41 15.11 -13.67
C GLU A 235 -6.29 16.50 -14.29
N GLU A 236 -5.93 17.52 -13.49
CA GLU A 236 -5.84 18.91 -13.95
C GLU A 236 -4.74 19.07 -15.02
N ILE A 237 -3.57 18.47 -14.82
CA ILE A 237 -2.47 18.51 -15.78
C ILE A 237 -2.84 17.76 -17.07
N SER A 238 -3.50 16.60 -16.96
CA SER A 238 -3.95 15.83 -18.13
C SER A 238 -4.89 16.66 -19.02
N LYS A 239 -5.91 17.27 -18.43
CA LYS A 239 -6.86 18.13 -19.15
C LYS A 239 -6.17 19.34 -19.78
N LEU A 240 -5.22 19.94 -19.06
CA LEU A 240 -4.47 21.09 -19.56
C LEU A 240 -3.58 20.71 -20.75
N ILE A 241 -2.86 19.59 -20.67
CA ILE A 241 -2.02 19.10 -21.77
C ILE A 241 -2.86 18.77 -23.00
N GLU A 242 -3.97 18.06 -22.82
CA GLU A 242 -4.87 17.71 -23.92
C GLU A 242 -5.42 18.95 -24.63
N LYS A 243 -5.87 19.94 -23.85
CA LYS A 243 -6.38 21.21 -24.37
C LYS A 243 -5.32 22.00 -25.13
N GLU A 244 -4.11 22.11 -24.59
CA GLU A 244 -3.09 23.04 -25.08
C GLU A 244 -2.17 22.44 -26.16
N LEU A 245 -2.00 21.12 -26.17
CA LEU A 245 -1.13 20.40 -27.11
C LEU A 245 -1.92 19.56 -28.12
N HIS A 246 -3.24 19.43 -27.96
CA HIS A 246 -4.14 18.70 -28.87
C HIS A 246 -3.68 17.26 -29.17
N VAL A 247 -3.16 16.57 -28.15
CA VAL A 247 -2.73 15.17 -28.24
C VAL A 247 -3.58 14.26 -27.34
N PRO A 248 -3.85 13.00 -27.77
CA PRO A 248 -4.58 12.05 -26.93
C PRO A 248 -3.88 11.88 -25.58
N THR A 249 -4.59 12.22 -24.50
CA THR A 249 -4.03 12.23 -23.16
C THR A 249 -4.92 11.44 -22.19
N ALA A 250 -4.31 10.71 -21.27
CA ALA A 250 -5.00 10.08 -20.15
C ALA A 250 -4.33 10.42 -18.83
N PHE A 251 -5.02 10.13 -17.73
CA PHE A 251 -4.43 10.18 -16.38
C PHE A 251 -4.60 8.84 -15.66
N HIS A 252 -3.65 8.53 -14.77
CA HIS A 252 -3.66 7.30 -14.00
C HIS A 252 -3.30 7.54 -12.53
N HIS A 253 -4.19 7.16 -11.61
CA HIS A 253 -3.93 7.19 -10.18
C HIS A 253 -4.80 6.19 -9.40
N ALA A 254 -4.44 5.88 -8.15
CA ALA A 254 -5.14 4.91 -7.31
C ALA A 254 -6.65 5.15 -7.13
N GLY A 255 -7.12 6.40 -7.25
CA GLY A 255 -8.55 6.73 -7.14
C GLY A 255 -9.41 6.32 -8.35
N LEU A 256 -8.81 5.86 -9.45
CA LEU A 256 -9.57 5.40 -10.62
C LEU A 256 -10.12 3.98 -10.40
N PRO A 257 -11.31 3.67 -10.96
CA PRO A 257 -11.82 2.30 -11.01
C PRO A 257 -10.77 1.35 -11.57
N ILE A 258 -10.74 0.12 -11.07
CA ILE A 258 -9.68 -0.84 -11.41
C ILE A 258 -9.75 -1.26 -12.89
N GLU A 259 -10.95 -1.27 -13.48
CA GLU A 259 -11.21 -1.55 -14.89
C GLU A 259 -10.57 -0.47 -15.77
N VAL A 260 -10.74 0.79 -15.39
CA VAL A 260 -10.17 1.95 -16.10
C VAL A 260 -8.65 1.92 -16.01
N ARG A 261 -8.10 1.65 -14.81
CA ARG A 261 -6.65 1.52 -14.63
C ARG A 261 -6.08 0.39 -15.49
N LYS A 262 -6.70 -0.79 -15.46
CA LYS A 262 -6.30 -1.93 -16.29
C LYS A 262 -6.33 -1.57 -17.77
N LYS A 263 -7.40 -0.94 -18.25
CA LYS A 263 -7.51 -0.53 -19.65
C LYS A 263 -6.35 0.39 -20.06
N ILE A 264 -6.07 1.44 -19.27
CA ILE A 264 -4.94 2.34 -19.54
C ILE A 264 -3.61 1.58 -19.51
N GLU A 265 -3.40 0.73 -18.51
CA GLU A 265 -2.18 -0.08 -18.39
C GLU A 265 -2.00 -1.07 -19.56
N ASP A 266 -3.08 -1.67 -20.05
CA ASP A 266 -3.06 -2.60 -21.18
C ASP A 266 -2.84 -1.85 -22.50
N ASP A 267 -3.50 -0.70 -22.69
CA ASP A 267 -3.28 0.19 -23.83
C ASP A 267 -1.83 0.69 -23.90
N MET A 268 -1.20 0.95 -22.75
CA MET A 268 0.22 1.30 -22.70
C MET A 268 1.15 0.19 -23.19
N ARG A 269 0.79 -1.06 -22.89
CA ARG A 269 1.58 -2.23 -23.28
C ARG A 269 1.39 -2.56 -24.76
N SER A 270 0.20 -2.28 -25.30
CA SER A 270 -0.17 -2.49 -26.70
C SER A 270 0.72 -1.70 -27.67
N GLU A 271 0.92 -2.26 -28.87
CA GLU A 271 1.53 -1.54 -29.98
C GLU A 271 0.58 -0.48 -30.56
N ASN A 272 -0.73 -0.72 -30.44
CA ASN A 272 -1.81 0.18 -30.85
C ASN A 272 -2.25 1.06 -29.68
N ASN A 273 -1.28 1.74 -29.07
CA ASN A 273 -1.49 2.68 -27.97
C ASN A 273 -2.42 3.84 -28.40
N GLN A 274 -3.49 4.09 -27.63
CA GLN A 274 -4.43 5.19 -27.88
C GLN A 274 -3.97 6.54 -27.31
N TYR A 275 -3.08 6.55 -26.31
CA TYR A 275 -2.70 7.72 -25.53
C TYR A 275 -1.24 8.12 -25.77
N LYS A 276 -1.05 9.31 -26.34
CA LYS A 276 0.28 9.89 -26.55
C LYS A 276 0.93 10.27 -25.22
N VAL A 277 0.14 10.88 -24.34
CA VAL A 277 0.60 11.37 -23.03
C VAL A 277 -0.22 10.72 -21.94
N ILE A 278 0.45 10.23 -20.89
CA ILE A 278 -0.21 9.70 -19.71
C ILE A 278 0.33 10.44 -18.49
N VAL A 279 -0.56 11.11 -17.75
CA VAL A 279 -0.21 11.80 -16.51
C VAL A 279 -0.47 10.87 -15.34
N SER A 280 0.54 10.56 -14.53
CA SER A 280 0.36 9.60 -13.44
C SER A 280 1.06 9.94 -12.14
N THR A 281 0.47 9.44 -11.05
CA THR A 281 1.12 9.35 -9.75
C THR A 281 2.03 8.13 -9.64
N ASP A 282 2.56 7.87 -8.44
CA ASP A 282 3.40 6.71 -8.10
C ASP A 282 2.84 5.37 -8.62
N THR A 283 1.51 5.26 -8.75
CA THR A 283 0.83 4.02 -9.16
C THR A 283 1.26 3.44 -10.51
N LEU A 284 1.55 4.27 -11.51
CA LEU A 284 1.99 3.81 -12.83
C LEU A 284 3.48 4.10 -13.03
N ALA A 285 3.95 5.23 -12.51
CA ALA A 285 5.32 5.67 -12.67
C ALA A 285 6.32 4.76 -11.94
N LEU A 286 5.87 4.06 -10.90
CA LEU A 286 6.67 3.08 -10.17
C LEU A 286 6.25 1.62 -10.49
N SER A 287 5.27 1.41 -11.38
CA SER A 287 4.80 0.07 -11.76
C SER A 287 5.83 -0.72 -12.58
N ILE A 288 5.86 -2.04 -12.43
CA ILE A 288 6.97 -2.91 -12.88
C ILE A 288 7.18 -2.89 -14.41
N ASN A 289 6.13 -2.68 -15.23
CA ASN A 289 6.17 -2.85 -16.69
C ASN A 289 5.73 -1.63 -17.53
N THR A 290 6.01 -0.40 -17.11
CA THR A 290 5.57 0.84 -17.79
C THR A 290 6.73 1.65 -18.37
N ASN A 291 7.61 1.02 -19.14
CA ASN A 291 8.67 1.78 -19.84
C ASN A 291 8.06 2.58 -21.00
N VAL A 292 8.42 3.85 -21.09
CA VAL A 292 7.95 4.81 -22.10
C VAL A 292 9.14 5.46 -22.81
N ASP A 293 8.94 6.13 -23.94
CA ASP A 293 10.05 6.79 -24.64
C ASP A 293 10.58 7.99 -23.84
N VAL A 294 9.65 8.82 -23.34
CA VAL A 294 9.95 10.04 -22.60
C VAL A 294 9.27 10.06 -21.25
N VAL A 295 10.02 10.44 -20.21
CA VAL A 295 9.48 10.73 -18.89
C VAL A 295 9.61 12.22 -18.61
N VAL A 296 8.54 12.82 -18.09
CA VAL A 296 8.51 14.23 -17.67
C VAL A 296 8.21 14.28 -16.18
N VAL A 297 9.13 14.76 -15.37
CA VAL A 297 8.98 14.86 -13.91
C VAL A 297 8.57 16.29 -13.55
N LEU A 298 7.31 16.45 -13.13
CA LEU A 298 6.78 17.75 -12.70
C LEU A 298 6.74 17.88 -11.17
N ALA A 299 6.44 16.81 -10.43
CA ALA A 299 6.36 16.86 -8.97
C ALA A 299 7.65 16.39 -8.28
N LEU A 300 8.30 17.30 -7.56
CA LEU A 300 9.47 17.02 -6.69
C LEU A 300 9.22 17.38 -5.23
N LYS A 301 8.05 17.94 -4.90
CA LYS A 301 7.59 18.29 -3.56
C LYS A 301 6.29 17.57 -3.24
N ARG A 302 6.14 17.07 -2.01
CA ARG A 302 4.92 16.49 -1.45
C ARG A 302 4.33 17.44 -0.41
N PHE A 303 3.01 17.52 -0.37
CA PHE A 303 2.27 18.34 0.58
C PHE A 303 1.34 17.41 1.38
N ALA A 304 1.82 16.98 2.55
CA ALA A 304 1.13 16.06 3.45
C ALA A 304 1.18 16.63 4.87
N GLY A 305 0.42 17.69 5.13
CA GLY A 305 0.49 18.49 6.37
C GLY A 305 1.69 19.44 6.42
N LEU A 306 2.88 18.96 6.04
CA LEU A 306 4.09 19.76 5.83
C LEU A 306 4.58 19.64 4.38
N ARG A 307 5.23 20.71 3.88
CA ARG A 307 5.87 20.71 2.55
C ARG A 307 7.21 19.99 2.64
N THR A 308 7.31 18.81 2.05
CA THR A 308 8.53 17.99 1.99
C THR A 308 8.94 17.71 0.55
N TYR A 309 10.13 17.14 0.34
CA TYR A 309 10.60 16.72 -0.98
C TYR A 309 10.24 15.25 -1.24
N VAL A 310 10.04 14.91 -2.52
CA VAL A 310 10.00 13.50 -2.96
C VAL A 310 11.36 12.85 -2.71
N GLU A 311 11.40 11.57 -2.33
CA GLU A 311 12.66 10.89 -2.06
C GLU A 311 13.52 10.75 -3.33
N PRO A 312 14.87 10.82 -3.24
CA PRO A 312 15.71 10.70 -4.42
C PRO A 312 15.58 9.33 -5.09
N SER A 313 15.26 8.27 -4.33
CA SER A 313 14.99 6.93 -4.85
C SER A 313 13.76 6.91 -5.77
N THR A 314 12.68 7.58 -5.37
CA THR A 314 11.45 7.76 -6.15
C THR A 314 11.76 8.51 -7.45
N VAL A 315 12.49 9.63 -7.38
CA VAL A 315 12.89 10.40 -8.58
C VAL A 315 13.71 9.55 -9.56
N ALA A 316 14.69 8.79 -9.05
CA ALA A 316 15.51 7.91 -9.89
C ALA A 316 14.71 6.77 -10.54
N GLN A 317 13.71 6.22 -9.86
CA GLN A 317 12.82 5.20 -10.42
C GLN A 317 11.94 5.75 -11.54
N VAL A 318 11.36 6.93 -11.34
CA VAL A 318 10.54 7.60 -12.35
C VAL A 318 11.37 7.91 -13.59
N ILE A 319 12.54 8.55 -13.42
CA ILE A 319 13.52 8.77 -14.51
C ILE A 319 13.84 7.44 -15.19
N GLY A 320 13.97 6.36 -14.42
CA GLY A 320 14.21 5.03 -14.91
C GLY A 320 13.09 4.39 -15.73
N ARG A 321 11.96 5.05 -15.97
CA ARG A 321 10.96 4.56 -16.93
C ARG A 321 11.22 5.02 -18.36
N ALA A 322 12.14 5.96 -18.57
CA ALA A 322 12.49 6.45 -19.89
C ALA A 322 13.30 5.41 -20.70
N GLY A 323 12.94 5.26 -21.97
CA GLY A 323 13.50 4.28 -22.91
C GLY A 323 12.78 2.93 -22.86
N ARG A 324 12.05 2.58 -23.92
CA ARG A 324 11.36 1.29 -24.07
C ARG A 324 12.30 0.29 -24.79
N PRO A 325 12.76 -0.80 -24.12
CA PRO A 325 13.65 -1.77 -24.74
C PRO A 325 13.04 -2.40 -25.99
N GLY A 326 13.81 -2.43 -27.08
CA GLY A 326 13.35 -2.94 -28.38
C GLY A 326 12.52 -1.95 -29.21
N TYR A 327 12.23 -0.75 -28.69
CA TYR A 327 11.46 0.27 -29.39
C TYR A 327 12.21 1.61 -29.49
N SER A 328 12.84 2.07 -28.40
CA SER A 328 13.59 3.33 -28.36
C SER A 328 15.10 3.09 -28.45
N GLU A 329 15.82 3.86 -29.26
CA GLU A 329 17.30 3.85 -29.29
C GLU A 329 17.89 4.49 -28.02
N LYS A 330 17.26 5.57 -27.54
CA LYS A 330 17.59 6.28 -26.29
C LYS A 330 16.31 6.72 -25.59
N GLY A 331 16.31 6.68 -24.27
CA GLY A 331 15.26 7.26 -23.44
C GLY A 331 15.56 8.73 -23.12
N LEU A 332 14.52 9.54 -22.95
CA LEU A 332 14.65 10.93 -22.52
C LEU A 332 13.90 11.17 -21.21
N ALA A 333 14.55 11.79 -20.24
CA ALA A 333 13.92 12.25 -19.00
C ALA A 333 14.05 13.78 -18.88
N LEU A 334 12.93 14.48 -18.85
CA LEU A 334 12.85 15.92 -18.63
C LEU A 334 12.41 16.17 -17.18
N VAL A 335 13.25 16.83 -16.39
CA VAL A 335 12.96 17.13 -14.98
C VAL A 335 12.77 18.63 -14.81
N PHE A 336 11.52 19.06 -14.61
CA PHE A 336 11.17 20.46 -14.40
C PHE A 336 11.37 20.79 -12.91
N ALA A 337 12.44 21.51 -12.59
CA ALA A 337 12.89 21.74 -11.21
C ALA A 337 12.94 23.24 -10.86
N GLU A 338 12.32 23.61 -9.75
CA GLU A 338 12.58 24.89 -9.07
C GLU A 338 14.00 24.90 -8.48
N PRO A 339 14.61 26.07 -8.22
CA PRO A 339 16.00 26.15 -7.75
C PRO A 339 16.31 25.31 -6.50
N ASP A 340 15.38 25.24 -5.55
CA ASP A 340 15.51 24.48 -4.32
C ASP A 340 15.38 22.95 -4.51
N GLU A 341 14.86 22.50 -5.66
CA GLU A 341 14.65 21.09 -5.99
C GLU A 341 15.82 20.46 -6.75
N VAL A 342 16.70 21.27 -7.36
CA VAL A 342 17.84 20.74 -8.14
C VAL A 342 18.72 19.82 -7.28
N LYS A 343 18.83 20.10 -5.98
CA LYS A 343 19.57 19.26 -5.03
C LYS A 343 18.99 17.84 -4.93
N ILE A 344 17.67 17.68 -4.93
CA ILE A 344 17.04 16.35 -4.82
C ILE A 344 17.24 15.54 -6.11
N VAL A 345 17.18 16.20 -7.26
CA VAL A 345 17.43 15.59 -8.57
C VAL A 345 18.88 15.12 -8.68
N ASN A 346 19.84 15.96 -8.27
CA ASN A 346 21.25 15.60 -8.27
C ASN A 346 21.55 14.39 -7.37
N LYS A 347 20.93 14.32 -6.19
CA LYS A 347 21.03 13.13 -5.32
C LYS A 347 20.51 11.88 -6.02
N ALA A 348 19.36 11.97 -6.68
CA ALA A 348 18.78 10.85 -7.43
C ALA A 348 19.72 10.35 -8.54
N LEU A 349 20.31 11.26 -9.32
CA LEU A 349 21.24 10.93 -10.41
C LEU A 349 22.56 10.34 -9.92
N LYS A 350 23.08 10.83 -8.79
CA LYS A 350 24.27 10.29 -8.12
C LYS A 350 23.99 9.00 -7.33
N LYS A 351 22.74 8.52 -7.30
CA LYS A 351 22.28 7.38 -6.49
C LYS A 351 22.51 7.56 -4.98
N GLU A 352 22.49 8.81 -4.50
CA GLU A 352 22.60 9.16 -3.09
C GLU A 352 21.22 9.07 -2.40
N PHE A 353 20.72 7.84 -2.21
CA PHE A 353 19.36 7.60 -1.71
C PHE A 353 19.20 7.79 -0.20
N GLY A 354 20.30 7.83 0.55
CA GLY A 354 20.31 7.98 2.01
C GLY A 354 20.46 6.66 2.74
N LYS A 355 20.36 6.74 4.07
CA LYS A 355 20.45 5.60 5.00
C LYS A 355 19.07 5.17 5.44
N VAL A 356 18.92 3.88 5.70
CA VAL A 356 17.66 3.35 6.25
C VAL A 356 17.52 3.88 7.68
N PRO A 357 16.42 4.57 8.01
CA PRO A 357 16.19 5.08 9.35
C PRO A 357 15.82 3.93 10.30
N GLU A 358 15.93 4.19 11.60
CA GLU A 358 15.35 3.29 12.58
C GLU A 358 13.82 3.12 12.34
N PRO A 359 13.25 1.97 12.71
CA PRO A 359 11.80 1.73 12.60
C PRO A 359 10.98 2.81 13.31
N LEU A 360 9.88 3.24 12.69
CA LEU A 360 8.98 4.25 13.28
C LEU A 360 8.06 3.68 14.35
N ASP A 361 7.77 2.37 14.32
CA ASP A 361 6.85 1.70 15.24
C ASP A 361 7.52 0.50 15.94
N TYR A 362 8.39 0.82 16.91
CA TYR A 362 9.01 -0.19 17.78
C TYR A 362 7.98 -0.97 18.62
N PRO A 363 6.99 -0.34 19.28
CA PRO A 363 6.04 -1.07 20.12
C PRO A 363 5.37 -2.21 19.40
N GLN A 364 4.97 -2.01 18.15
CA GLN A 364 4.29 -3.07 17.42
C GLN A 364 5.22 -4.24 17.07
N THR A 365 6.48 -3.97 16.68
CA THR A 365 7.47 -5.03 16.44
C THR A 365 7.76 -5.80 17.72
N VAL A 366 8.04 -5.09 18.82
CA VAL A 366 8.36 -5.67 20.12
C VAL A 366 7.20 -6.55 20.62
N LEU A 367 5.97 -6.06 20.51
CA LEU A 367 4.79 -6.83 20.89
C LEU A 367 4.65 -8.12 20.09
N ARG A 368 4.89 -8.08 18.77
CA ARG A 368 4.83 -9.28 17.91
C ARG A 368 5.92 -10.29 18.22
N TRP A 369 7.11 -9.84 18.62
CA TRP A 369 8.18 -10.73 19.08
C TRP A 369 7.76 -11.48 20.34
N ILE A 370 7.22 -10.77 21.33
CA ILE A 370 6.71 -11.39 22.57
C ILE A 370 5.53 -12.32 22.26
N TYR A 371 4.63 -11.91 21.36
CA TYR A 371 3.50 -12.73 20.90
C TYR A 371 3.95 -14.05 20.24
N SER A 372 5.08 -14.02 19.53
CA SER A 372 5.70 -15.19 18.91
C SER A 372 6.51 -16.04 19.92
N GLY A 373 6.48 -15.69 21.20
CA GLY A 373 7.25 -16.37 22.25
C GLY A 373 8.75 -16.08 22.21
N LEU A 374 9.17 -14.99 21.55
CA LEU A 374 10.57 -14.59 21.43
C LEU A 374 10.94 -13.52 22.47
N ASP A 375 12.19 -13.54 22.91
CA ASP A 375 12.75 -12.46 23.71
C ASP A 375 12.92 -11.20 22.83
N PRO A 376 12.21 -10.10 23.11
CA PRO A 376 12.30 -8.88 22.31
C PRO A 376 13.67 -8.21 22.37
N LEU A 377 14.53 -8.49 23.36
CA LEU A 377 15.89 -7.96 23.39
C LEU A 377 16.76 -8.51 22.25
N LEU A 378 16.40 -9.69 21.72
CA LEU A 378 17.06 -10.27 20.55
C LEU A 378 16.84 -9.45 19.28
N LEU A 379 15.88 -8.51 19.24
CA LEU A 379 15.76 -7.53 18.16
C LEU A 379 17.03 -6.68 18.00
N ALA A 380 17.77 -6.41 19.07
CA ALA A 380 19.05 -5.69 18.97
C ALA A 380 20.12 -6.50 18.22
N ARG A 381 19.99 -7.84 18.21
CA ARG A 381 20.90 -8.75 17.50
C ARG A 381 20.43 -9.04 16.07
N TYR A 382 19.14 -9.35 15.91
CA TYR A 382 18.59 -9.80 14.63
C TYR A 382 17.98 -8.70 13.80
N GLY A 383 17.54 -7.59 14.41
CA GLY A 383 16.89 -6.49 13.71
C GLY A 383 17.90 -5.56 13.05
N TYR A 384 17.53 -5.04 11.89
CA TYR A 384 18.28 -3.96 11.24
C TYR A 384 17.92 -2.62 11.87
N ARG A 385 18.91 -1.84 12.35
CA ARG A 385 18.72 -0.50 12.95
C ARG A 385 17.77 -0.47 14.17
N TYR A 386 17.64 -1.56 14.93
CA TYR A 386 16.92 -1.58 16.20
C TYR A 386 17.83 -1.21 17.36
N SER A 387 17.48 -0.16 18.11
CA SER A 387 18.23 0.28 19.30
C SER A 387 17.72 -0.38 20.59
N PRO A 388 18.63 -0.87 21.48
CA PRO A 388 18.24 -1.47 22.75
C PRO A 388 17.42 -0.53 23.66
N SER A 389 17.71 0.76 23.66
CA SER A 389 16.98 1.76 24.45
C SER A 389 15.51 1.84 24.02
N LYS A 390 15.23 1.97 22.72
CA LYS A 390 13.85 2.04 22.22
C LYS A 390 13.09 0.73 22.35
N ILE A 391 13.78 -0.41 22.34
CA ILE A 391 13.16 -1.71 22.69
C ILE A 391 12.68 -1.67 24.15
N LYS A 392 13.51 -1.17 25.09
CA LYS A 392 13.12 -1.01 26.50
C LYS A 392 11.98 -0.01 26.68
N ASP A 393 12.03 1.14 26.01
CA ASP A 393 10.94 2.13 26.03
C ASP A 393 9.62 1.53 25.52
N SER A 394 9.71 0.66 24.52
CA SER A 394 8.56 -0.04 23.95
C SER A 394 7.98 -1.08 24.91
N LEU A 395 8.82 -1.81 25.64
CA LEU A 395 8.37 -2.71 26.71
C LEU A 395 7.59 -1.94 27.78
N LEU A 396 8.15 -0.83 28.27
CA LEU A 396 7.48 0.01 29.26
C LEU A 396 6.14 0.55 28.74
N PHE A 397 6.11 1.02 27.49
CA PHE A 397 4.86 1.45 26.85
C PHE A 397 3.82 0.33 26.78
N LEU A 398 4.22 -0.88 26.35
CA LEU A 398 3.31 -2.02 26.22
C LEU A 398 2.78 -2.51 27.58
N GLU A 399 3.60 -2.45 28.64
CA GLU A 399 3.16 -2.70 30.02
C GLU A 399 2.16 -1.64 30.49
N ASN A 400 2.45 -0.35 30.25
CA ASN A 400 1.59 0.75 30.66
C ASN A 400 0.19 0.70 30.02
N ILE A 401 0.09 0.30 28.75
CA ILE A 401 -1.21 0.14 28.09
C ILE A 401 -1.90 -1.20 28.44
N GLY A 402 -1.19 -2.10 29.12
CA GLY A 402 -1.67 -3.44 29.49
C GLY A 402 -1.70 -4.43 28.34
N ALA A 403 -0.92 -4.21 27.28
CA ALA A 403 -0.76 -5.16 26.17
C ALA A 403 0.13 -6.34 26.58
N ILE A 404 1.08 -6.11 27.49
CA ILE A 404 1.88 -7.15 28.11
C ILE A 404 1.84 -7.02 29.63
N GLN A 405 2.06 -8.14 30.33
CA GLN A 405 2.18 -8.20 31.78
C GLN A 405 3.24 -9.25 32.15
N LYS A 406 4.23 -8.86 32.97
CA LYS A 406 5.35 -9.74 33.38
C LYS A 406 6.02 -10.43 32.17
N GLY A 407 6.25 -9.68 31.10
CA GLY A 407 6.86 -10.17 29.86
C GLY A 407 5.98 -11.11 29.01
N LYS A 408 4.70 -11.29 29.34
CA LYS A 408 3.77 -12.12 28.56
C LYS A 408 2.67 -11.28 27.91
N VAL A 409 2.21 -11.69 26.73
CA VAL A 409 1.13 -11.00 26.01
C VAL A 409 -0.22 -11.22 26.68
N THR A 410 -0.95 -10.15 26.97
CA THR A 410 -2.33 -10.19 27.51
C THR A 410 -3.35 -10.44 26.38
N PRO A 411 -4.64 -10.73 26.66
CA PRO A 411 -5.65 -10.78 25.60
C PRO A 411 -5.68 -9.53 24.73
N LEU A 412 -5.52 -8.34 25.33
CA LEU A 412 -5.42 -7.07 24.60
C LEU A 412 -4.20 -7.05 23.66
N GLY A 413 -3.03 -7.47 24.17
CA GLY A 413 -1.83 -7.56 23.36
C GLY A 413 -1.94 -8.58 22.22
N LYS A 414 -2.70 -9.66 22.39
CA LYS A 414 -2.94 -10.64 21.32
C LYS A 414 -3.69 -10.01 20.16
N VAL A 415 -4.74 -9.24 20.45
CA VAL A 415 -5.48 -8.48 19.43
C VAL A 415 -4.55 -7.51 18.72
N PHE A 416 -3.78 -6.71 19.48
CA PHE A 416 -2.87 -5.73 18.89
C PHE A 416 -1.78 -6.37 18.02
N ALA A 417 -1.19 -7.48 18.46
CA ALA A 417 -0.16 -8.21 17.71
C ALA A 417 -0.72 -8.78 16.40
N TYR A 418 -1.83 -9.51 16.49
CA TYR A 418 -2.45 -10.24 15.36
C TYR A 418 -3.02 -9.28 14.31
N GLU A 419 -3.74 -8.24 14.74
CA GLU A 419 -4.36 -7.25 13.84
C GLU A 419 -3.38 -6.17 13.35
N MET A 420 -2.10 -6.28 13.72
CA MET A 420 -1.05 -5.34 13.36
C MET A 420 -1.34 -3.88 13.78
N VAL A 421 -1.96 -3.68 14.96
CA VAL A 421 -2.40 -2.37 15.46
C VAL A 421 -1.17 -1.47 15.72
N PRO A 422 -1.01 -0.33 15.02
CA PRO A 422 0.14 0.54 15.23
C PRO A 422 0.04 1.26 16.58
N LYS A 423 1.16 1.79 17.09
CA LYS A 423 1.23 2.50 18.39
C LYS A 423 0.12 3.55 18.58
N LYS A 424 -0.16 4.36 17.54
CA LYS A 424 -1.23 5.37 17.56
C LYS A 424 -2.61 4.72 17.78
N GLY A 425 -2.88 3.62 17.09
CA GLY A 425 -4.11 2.83 17.23
C GLY A 425 -4.25 2.19 18.60
N MET A 426 -3.15 1.69 19.19
CA MET A 426 -3.16 1.11 20.54
C MET A 426 -3.66 2.11 21.59
N ASN A 427 -3.15 3.34 21.55
CA ASN A 427 -3.56 4.41 22.48
C ASN A 427 -5.05 4.74 22.33
N LEU A 428 -5.53 4.87 21.09
CA LEU A 428 -6.93 5.14 20.81
C LEU A 428 -7.84 4.01 21.30
N LEU A 429 -7.50 2.76 21.01
CA LEU A 429 -8.29 1.61 21.45
C LEU A 429 -8.31 1.50 22.98
N LYS A 430 -7.23 1.89 23.66
CA LYS A 430 -7.22 1.95 25.13
C LYS A 430 -8.22 2.97 25.69
N LEU A 431 -8.39 4.11 25.01
CA LEU A 431 -9.42 5.09 25.35
C LEU A 431 -10.82 4.53 25.09
N ILE A 432 -11.03 3.89 23.93
CA ILE A 432 -12.31 3.24 23.60
C ILE A 432 -12.68 2.21 24.68
N ILE A 433 -11.74 1.34 25.07
CA ILE A 433 -11.94 0.34 26.13
C ILE A 433 -12.30 1.00 27.47
N LYS A 434 -11.59 2.07 27.86
CA LYS A 434 -11.82 2.76 29.13
C LYS A 434 -13.18 3.46 29.19
N PHE A 435 -13.65 3.98 28.06
CA PHE A 435 -14.88 4.77 27.97
C PHE A 435 -16.03 4.02 27.31
N ASP A 436 -15.91 2.69 27.18
CA ASP A 436 -16.98 1.86 26.68
C ASP A 436 -18.21 1.98 27.59
N LYS A 437 -19.34 2.46 27.04
CA LYS A 437 -20.57 2.76 27.78
C LYS A 437 -21.75 2.01 27.18
N LYS A 438 -22.80 1.78 27.98
CA LYS A 438 -24.06 1.18 27.52
C LYS A 438 -24.74 2.09 26.49
N GLY A 439 -25.32 1.48 25.45
CA GLY A 439 -26.01 2.16 24.36
C GLY A 439 -26.36 1.16 23.25
N ASN A 440 -26.85 1.65 22.11
CA ASN A 440 -27.15 0.78 20.97
C ASN A 440 -25.85 0.11 20.44
N PRO A 441 -25.73 -1.22 20.45
CA PRO A 441 -24.48 -1.90 20.09
C PRO A 441 -24.07 -1.72 18.63
N LEU A 442 -25.03 -1.62 17.71
CA LEU A 442 -24.76 -1.41 16.29
C LEU A 442 -24.20 -0.01 16.03
N VAL A 443 -24.78 1.00 16.66
CA VAL A 443 -24.30 2.39 16.57
C VAL A 443 -22.88 2.51 17.15
N ARG A 444 -22.65 1.89 18.32
CA ARG A 444 -21.31 1.87 18.96
C ARG A 444 -20.27 1.17 18.10
N ALA A 445 -20.60 0.01 17.53
CA ALA A 445 -19.67 -0.72 16.66
C ALA A 445 -19.30 0.08 15.40
N LEU A 446 -20.27 0.75 14.78
CA LEU A 446 -20.02 1.68 13.67
C LEU A 446 -19.13 2.84 14.12
N TYR A 447 -19.42 3.45 15.26
CA TYR A 447 -18.66 4.57 15.79
C TYR A 447 -17.20 4.21 16.04
N TYR A 448 -16.94 3.13 16.78
CA TYR A 448 -15.58 2.70 17.10
C TYR A 448 -14.80 2.31 15.85
N SER A 449 -15.44 1.62 14.91
CA SER A 449 -14.82 1.26 13.63
C SER A 449 -14.44 2.50 12.82
N PHE A 450 -15.33 3.50 12.79
CA PHE A 450 -15.13 4.73 12.04
C PHE A 450 -14.07 5.64 12.66
N ILE A 451 -14.12 5.87 13.99
CA ILE A 451 -13.11 6.66 14.70
C ILE A 451 -11.73 6.04 14.52
N TYR A 452 -11.62 4.73 14.70
CA TYR A 452 -10.35 4.04 14.56
C TYR A 452 -9.81 4.16 13.13
N SER A 453 -10.65 3.93 12.13
CA SER A 453 -10.29 4.13 10.72
C SER A 453 -9.77 5.55 10.46
N PHE A 454 -10.49 6.57 10.91
CA PHE A 454 -10.15 7.96 10.65
C PHE A 454 -8.83 8.38 11.34
N PHE A 455 -8.58 7.88 12.54
CA PHE A 455 -7.43 8.27 13.33
C PHE A 455 -6.15 7.51 12.94
N VAL A 456 -6.28 6.25 12.55
CA VAL A 456 -5.13 5.37 12.24
C VAL A 456 -4.78 5.42 10.76
N ASP A 457 -5.76 5.56 9.88
CA ASP A 457 -5.50 5.69 8.45
C ASP A 457 -5.09 7.13 8.11
N GLU A 458 -3.82 7.30 7.72
CA GLU A 458 -3.27 8.58 7.27
C GLU A 458 -4.02 9.15 6.06
N TYR A 459 -4.77 8.32 5.32
CA TYR A 459 -5.64 8.76 4.25
C TYR A 459 -6.59 9.87 4.71
N PHE A 460 -7.20 9.73 5.89
CA PHE A 460 -8.15 10.70 6.43
C PHE A 460 -7.45 11.95 6.97
N SER A 461 -6.40 11.78 7.77
CA SER A 461 -5.68 12.91 8.40
C SER A 461 -4.89 13.79 7.41
N ARG A 462 -4.49 13.27 6.24
CA ARG A 462 -3.71 14.05 5.24
C ARG A 462 -4.56 14.69 4.13
N LYS A 463 -5.75 14.16 3.82
CA LYS A 463 -6.59 14.64 2.69
C LYS A 463 -7.81 15.42 3.11
N VAL A 464 -8.27 15.26 4.33
CA VAL A 464 -9.43 15.98 4.83
C VAL A 464 -8.93 17.21 5.57
N ASN A 465 -8.89 18.34 4.87
CA ASN A 465 -8.61 19.63 5.51
C ASN A 465 -9.84 19.96 6.37
N GLU A 466 -9.75 19.89 7.70
CA GLU A 466 -10.86 20.15 8.64
C GLU A 466 -11.58 21.48 8.29
N GLY A 467 -10.84 22.47 7.80
CA GLY A 467 -11.38 23.76 7.35
C GLY A 467 -12.15 23.75 6.02
N GLU A 468 -11.93 22.79 5.10
CA GLU A 468 -12.72 22.69 3.86
C GLU A 468 -14.12 22.12 4.10
N ILE A 469 -14.27 21.20 5.06
CA ILE A 469 -15.58 20.68 5.47
C ILE A 469 -16.41 21.80 6.11
N LEU A 470 -15.80 22.58 7.00
CA LEU A 470 -16.47 23.65 7.72
C LEU A 470 -16.80 24.85 6.82
N ARG A 471 -15.93 25.18 5.85
CA ARG A 471 -16.14 26.31 4.92
C ARG A 471 -17.13 26.02 3.79
N LYS A 472 -17.24 24.78 3.30
CA LYS A 472 -18.09 24.46 2.14
C LYS A 472 -19.56 24.26 2.45
N GLY A 473 -19.99 24.41 3.71
CA GLY A 473 -21.40 24.58 4.11
C GLY A 473 -22.40 23.82 3.24
N ASN A 474 -22.14 22.52 2.98
CA ASN A 474 -22.86 21.82 1.93
C ASN A 474 -24.33 21.72 2.38
N PRO A 475 -25.30 22.30 1.66
CA PRO A 475 -26.71 22.30 2.06
C PRO A 475 -27.30 20.89 2.23
N ILE A 476 -26.63 19.85 1.71
CA ILE A 476 -26.91 18.44 2.05
C ILE A 476 -26.87 18.21 3.57
N PHE A 477 -25.92 18.83 4.29
CA PHE A 477 -25.84 18.78 5.75
C PHE A 477 -27.07 19.42 6.43
N LEU A 478 -27.59 20.54 5.91
CA LEU A 478 -28.71 21.29 6.50
C LEU A 478 -30.10 20.74 6.10
N ASP A 479 -30.24 20.17 4.89
CA ASP A 479 -31.48 19.54 4.44
C ASP A 479 -31.64 18.11 4.95
N LEU A 480 -30.53 17.39 5.15
CA LEU A 480 -30.52 16.07 5.82
C LEU A 480 -30.90 16.20 7.31
N VAL A 481 -30.52 17.33 7.95
CA VAL A 481 -30.98 17.72 9.29
C VAL A 481 -32.49 17.93 9.36
N LYS A 482 -33.13 18.37 8.26
CA LYS A 482 -34.59 18.51 8.19
C LYS A 482 -35.31 17.19 7.90
N SER A 483 -34.73 16.31 7.07
CA SER A 483 -35.39 15.06 6.64
C SER A 483 -35.25 13.89 7.62
N LEU A 484 -34.21 13.87 8.47
CA LEU A 484 -33.98 12.83 9.48
C LEU A 484 -34.86 12.96 10.74
N ARG A 485 -35.67 14.03 10.85
CA ARG A 485 -36.69 14.19 11.90
C ARG A 485 -37.77 13.09 11.87
N GLY A 486 -37.89 12.33 10.79
CA GLY A 486 -39.05 11.47 10.51
C GLY A 486 -38.95 9.97 10.80
N SER A 487 -37.76 9.36 11.02
CA SER A 487 -37.65 7.89 10.86
C SER A 487 -36.96 7.07 11.96
N PHE A 488 -36.51 7.66 13.06
CA PHE A 488 -35.96 6.90 14.19
C PHE A 488 -36.51 7.40 15.53
N GLY A 489 -37.82 7.24 15.68
CA GLY A 489 -38.52 7.49 16.95
C GLY A 489 -38.37 6.30 17.90
N LYS A 490 -37.84 6.58 19.09
CA LYS A 490 -37.73 5.74 20.31
C LYS A 490 -36.47 4.89 20.47
N TYR A 491 -35.31 5.51 20.71
CA TYR A 491 -34.39 5.09 21.78
C TYR A 491 -33.64 6.32 22.30
N THR A 492 -33.69 6.50 23.61
CA THR A 492 -33.42 7.75 24.34
C THR A 492 -31.93 8.07 24.50
N TYR A 493 -31.69 9.38 24.46
CA TYR A 493 -30.46 10.16 24.67
C TYR A 493 -29.66 9.83 25.94
N PHE A 494 -28.33 10.00 25.88
CA PHE A 494 -27.57 10.73 26.91
C PHE A 494 -26.30 11.40 26.33
N THR A 495 -26.06 12.59 26.86
CA THR A 495 -25.18 13.70 26.46
C THR A 495 -23.69 13.48 26.71
N ILE A 496 -22.85 13.74 25.70
CA ILE A 496 -21.60 14.50 25.80
C ILE A 496 -21.65 15.52 24.65
N GLY A 497 -21.35 16.79 24.94
CA GLY A 497 -21.62 17.95 24.08
C GLY A 497 -21.14 17.84 22.63
N GLU A 498 -21.97 18.40 21.74
CA GLU A 498 -21.86 18.45 20.27
C GLU A 498 -21.76 17.08 19.57
N THR A 499 -22.91 16.42 19.47
CA THR A 499 -23.11 15.08 18.91
C THR A 499 -23.55 15.11 17.45
N LEU A 500 -22.60 14.95 16.53
CA LEU A 500 -22.86 14.36 15.21
C LEU A 500 -22.89 12.84 15.37
N GLU A 501 -24.07 12.22 15.18
CA GLU A 501 -24.18 10.77 15.29
C GLU A 501 -23.38 10.07 14.16
N PRO A 502 -22.50 9.10 14.50
CA PRO A 502 -21.53 8.45 13.59
C PRO A 502 -22.12 7.76 12.37
N SER A 503 -23.40 7.37 12.43
CA SER A 503 -24.09 6.66 11.36
C SER A 503 -24.16 7.50 10.08
N THR A 504 -24.36 8.81 10.16
CA THR A 504 -24.49 9.69 8.98
C THR A 504 -23.18 9.87 8.21
N TRP A 505 -22.06 9.98 8.93
CA TRP A 505 -20.72 10.02 8.33
C TRP A 505 -20.34 8.71 7.67
N PHE A 506 -20.72 7.58 8.28
CA PHE A 506 -20.52 6.26 7.71
C PHE A 506 -21.18 6.16 6.31
N TYR A 507 -22.46 6.52 6.18
CA TYR A 507 -23.14 6.52 4.87
C TYR A 507 -22.54 7.53 3.88
N TYR A 508 -22.22 8.74 4.32
CA TYR A 508 -21.66 9.77 3.44
C TYR A 508 -20.27 9.38 2.90
N SER A 509 -19.39 8.87 3.77
CA SER A 509 -18.05 8.42 3.40
C SER A 509 -18.07 7.27 2.38
N LEU A 510 -19.11 6.44 2.42
CA LEU A 510 -19.30 5.29 1.53
C LEU A 510 -20.08 5.63 0.25
N THR A 511 -20.76 6.77 0.17
CA THR A 511 -21.65 7.08 -0.98
C THR A 511 -21.21 8.29 -1.80
N VAL A 512 -20.17 9.01 -1.38
CA VAL A 512 -19.57 10.14 -2.14
C VAL A 512 -18.19 9.77 -2.70
N PRO A 513 -18.13 9.08 -3.85
CA PRO A 513 -16.88 8.62 -4.46
C PRO A 513 -16.02 9.75 -5.04
N GLN A 514 -16.54 10.98 -5.12
CA GLN A 514 -15.86 12.09 -5.80
C GLN A 514 -14.72 12.73 -4.98
N VAL A 515 -14.63 12.42 -3.68
CA VAL A 515 -13.65 13.03 -2.76
C VAL A 515 -12.71 11.98 -2.14
N ILE A 516 -13.20 10.74 -1.95
CA ILE A 516 -12.45 9.68 -1.28
C ILE A 516 -12.54 8.36 -2.06
N SER A 517 -11.45 7.58 -2.10
CA SER A 517 -11.51 6.21 -2.61
C SER A 517 -12.34 5.35 -1.66
N THR A 518 -13.50 4.91 -2.12
CA THR A 518 -14.47 4.15 -1.34
C THR A 518 -13.98 2.72 -1.01
N ASP A 519 -13.15 2.10 -1.86
CA ASP A 519 -12.52 0.79 -1.56
C ASP A 519 -11.50 0.89 -0.42
N ASP A 520 -10.69 1.95 -0.40
CA ASP A 520 -9.70 2.20 0.66
C ASP A 520 -10.40 2.43 2.02
N ILE A 521 -11.45 3.27 2.05
CA ILE A 521 -12.26 3.48 3.27
C ILE A 521 -12.88 2.16 3.73
N ALA A 522 -13.54 1.45 2.82
CA ALA A 522 -14.23 0.23 3.19
C ALA A 522 -13.26 -0.82 3.75
N GLU A 523 -12.04 -0.91 3.22
CA GLU A 523 -11.01 -1.79 3.79
C GLU A 523 -10.56 -1.32 5.18
N SER A 524 -10.38 -0.01 5.39
CA SER A 524 -10.06 0.53 6.71
C SER A 524 -11.17 0.22 7.73
N ILE A 525 -12.42 0.47 7.38
CA ILE A 525 -13.57 0.20 8.26
C ILE A 525 -13.67 -1.30 8.51
N ARG A 526 -13.53 -2.14 7.48
CA ARG A 526 -13.53 -3.60 7.63
C ARG A 526 -12.50 -4.07 8.65
N LYS A 527 -11.25 -3.62 8.53
CA LYS A 527 -10.17 -3.95 9.50
C LYS A 527 -10.48 -3.42 10.89
N SER A 528 -11.03 -2.23 10.98
CA SER A 528 -11.40 -1.61 12.26
C SER A 528 -12.50 -2.42 12.95
N SER A 529 -13.52 -2.83 12.22
CA SER A 529 -14.60 -3.67 12.74
C SER A 529 -14.11 -5.07 13.15
N GLU A 530 -13.11 -5.63 12.46
CA GLU A 530 -12.43 -6.87 12.86
C GLU A 530 -11.71 -6.70 14.21
N ILE A 531 -11.03 -5.57 14.42
CA ILE A 531 -10.41 -5.24 15.72
C ILE A 531 -11.47 -5.11 16.82
N ILE A 532 -12.56 -4.37 16.59
CA ILE A 532 -13.63 -4.21 17.59
C ILE A 532 -14.30 -5.56 17.89
N TYR A 533 -14.53 -6.38 16.87
CA TYR A 533 -15.02 -7.75 17.02
C TYR A 533 -14.11 -8.58 17.94
N ASN A 534 -12.79 -8.56 17.69
CA ASN A 534 -11.84 -9.30 18.51
C ASN A 534 -11.76 -8.76 19.94
N LEU A 535 -11.78 -7.44 20.14
CA LEU A 535 -11.85 -6.85 21.49
C LEU A 535 -13.08 -7.33 22.26
N SER A 536 -14.25 -7.37 21.61
CA SER A 536 -15.48 -7.87 22.23
C SER A 536 -15.44 -9.38 22.51
N THR A 537 -14.81 -10.16 21.64
CA THR A 537 -14.64 -11.62 21.78
C THR A 537 -13.77 -11.97 22.99
N TYR A 538 -12.78 -11.12 23.30
CA TYR A 538 -11.95 -11.25 24.49
C TYR A 538 -12.53 -10.54 25.73
N SER A 539 -13.80 -10.10 25.68
CA SER A 539 -14.49 -9.39 26.77
C SER A 539 -13.74 -8.13 27.27
N LEU A 540 -12.95 -7.50 26.39
CA LEU A 540 -12.21 -6.26 26.68
C LEU A 540 -13.08 -5.01 26.52
N ILE A 541 -14.13 -5.14 25.72
CA ILE A 541 -15.27 -4.23 25.59
C ILE A 541 -16.54 -5.06 25.66
N SER A 542 -17.70 -4.42 25.70
CA SER A 542 -18.99 -5.09 25.79
C SER A 542 -19.20 -6.18 24.72
N GLU A 543 -19.58 -7.38 25.15
CA GLU A 543 -19.80 -8.54 24.27
C GLU A 543 -20.98 -8.34 23.31
N ASP A 544 -21.90 -7.43 23.62
CA ASP A 544 -23.00 -7.03 22.72
C ASP A 544 -22.51 -6.41 21.40
N LEU A 545 -21.24 -5.98 21.33
CA LEU A 545 -20.60 -5.46 20.12
C LEU A 545 -20.10 -6.55 19.18
N ASN A 546 -20.09 -7.83 19.60
CA ASN A 546 -19.58 -8.93 18.80
C ASN A 546 -20.35 -9.10 17.48
N LYS A 547 -21.67 -9.31 17.57
CA LYS A 547 -22.52 -9.48 16.38
C LYS A 547 -22.53 -8.24 15.47
N PRO A 548 -22.70 -7.00 15.98
CA PRO A 548 -22.66 -5.83 15.13
C PRO A 548 -21.31 -5.60 14.45
N SER A 549 -20.19 -5.79 15.14
CA SER A 549 -18.85 -5.59 14.55
C SER A 549 -18.57 -6.63 13.46
N TYR A 550 -18.98 -7.88 13.69
CA TYR A 550 -18.90 -8.94 12.67
C TYR A 550 -19.79 -8.66 11.45
N PHE A 551 -20.99 -8.11 11.67
CA PHE A 551 -21.87 -7.66 10.59
C PHE A 551 -21.22 -6.55 9.76
N ILE A 552 -20.67 -5.50 10.39
CA ILE A 552 -20.02 -4.39 9.66
C ILE A 552 -18.82 -4.90 8.88
N MET A 553 -18.03 -5.81 9.45
CA MET A 553 -16.91 -6.45 8.75
C MET A 553 -17.37 -7.13 7.45
N ARG A 554 -18.43 -7.95 7.49
CA ARG A 554 -18.97 -8.64 6.30
C ARG A 554 -19.64 -7.69 5.31
N LEU A 555 -20.35 -6.68 5.83
CA LEU A 555 -20.92 -5.60 5.03
C LEU A 555 -19.84 -4.90 4.21
N MET A 556 -18.71 -4.53 4.83
CA MET A 556 -17.61 -3.87 4.12
C MET A 556 -16.90 -4.78 3.13
N ARG A 557 -16.82 -6.10 3.38
CA ARG A 557 -16.30 -7.07 2.38
C ARG A 557 -17.17 -7.10 1.13
N SER A 558 -18.47 -7.25 1.33
CA SER A 558 -19.49 -7.30 0.27
C SER A 558 -19.53 -5.97 -0.52
N TYR A 559 -19.48 -4.86 0.21
CA TYR A 559 -19.40 -3.51 -0.36
C TYR A 559 -18.18 -3.36 -1.28
N ARG A 560 -17.00 -3.84 -0.87
CA ARG A 560 -15.78 -3.80 -1.71
C ARG A 560 -15.92 -4.64 -2.97
N ARG A 561 -16.59 -5.79 -2.91
CA ARG A 561 -16.87 -6.65 -4.07
C ARG A 561 -17.77 -5.93 -5.07
N ILE A 562 -18.91 -5.41 -4.61
CA ILE A 562 -19.87 -4.61 -5.41
C ILE A 562 -19.19 -3.42 -6.09
N LEU A 563 -18.36 -2.65 -5.37
CA LEU A 563 -17.61 -1.53 -5.95
C LEU A 563 -16.73 -1.95 -7.13
N ARG A 564 -16.13 -3.14 -7.05
CA ARG A 564 -15.22 -3.69 -8.06
C ARG A 564 -15.96 -4.36 -9.21
N GLU A 565 -17.24 -4.63 -9.05
CA GLU A 565 -18.13 -5.02 -10.15
C GLU A 565 -18.65 -3.79 -10.92
N GLY A 566 -18.21 -2.58 -10.54
CA GLY A 566 -18.54 -1.34 -11.24
C GLY A 566 -19.80 -0.64 -10.73
N LYS A 567 -20.48 -1.19 -9.73
CA LYS A 567 -21.70 -0.64 -9.11
C LYS A 567 -21.41 0.69 -8.41
N LYS A 568 -22.25 1.70 -8.62
CA LYS A 568 -22.05 3.09 -8.12
C LYS A 568 -23.36 3.79 -7.79
N GLY A 569 -23.27 4.88 -7.03
CA GLY A 569 -24.40 5.77 -6.79
C GLY A 569 -25.55 5.07 -6.05
N GLU A 570 -26.74 5.07 -6.64
CA GLU A 570 -27.96 4.50 -6.05
C GLU A 570 -27.83 3.01 -5.76
N GLU A 571 -27.18 2.22 -6.62
CA GLU A 571 -27.01 0.78 -6.40
C GLU A 571 -26.26 0.47 -5.09
N ILE A 572 -25.26 1.28 -4.76
CA ILE A 572 -24.52 1.16 -3.50
C ILE A 572 -25.43 1.52 -2.32
N ILE A 573 -26.20 2.60 -2.46
CA ILE A 573 -27.11 3.07 -1.41
C ILE A 573 -28.15 2.00 -1.12
N ASP A 574 -28.70 1.37 -2.16
CA ASP A 574 -29.69 0.32 -2.05
C ASP A 574 -29.11 -0.94 -1.43
N PHE A 575 -27.89 -1.34 -1.80
CA PHE A 575 -27.19 -2.44 -1.13
C PHE A 575 -27.00 -2.18 0.37
N ILE A 576 -26.54 -0.99 0.75
CA ILE A 576 -26.33 -0.67 2.17
C ILE A 576 -27.67 -0.64 2.90
N ARG A 577 -28.71 -0.02 2.33
CA ARG A 577 -30.06 0.00 2.89
C ARG A 577 -30.60 -1.42 3.09
N PHE A 578 -30.48 -2.28 2.09
CA PHE A 578 -30.85 -3.68 2.19
C PHE A 578 -30.16 -4.35 3.38
N CYS A 579 -28.86 -4.14 3.56
CA CYS A 579 -28.12 -4.78 4.64
C CYS A 579 -28.58 -4.30 6.04
N PHE A 580 -28.82 -3.00 6.23
CA PHE A 580 -29.25 -2.49 7.53
C PHE A 580 -30.72 -2.81 7.84
N SER A 581 -31.60 -2.78 6.83
CA SER A 581 -33.00 -3.21 6.98
C SER A 581 -33.09 -4.68 7.36
N ASN A 582 -32.17 -5.52 6.86
CA ASN A 582 -32.11 -6.96 7.13
C ASN A 582 -31.05 -7.34 8.18
N TYR A 583 -30.59 -6.40 9.01
CA TYR A 583 -29.51 -6.62 9.98
C TYR A 583 -29.74 -7.84 10.89
N GLN A 584 -30.97 -8.04 11.38
CA GLN A 584 -31.30 -9.14 12.30
C GLN A 584 -31.16 -10.53 11.65
N GLU A 585 -31.41 -10.63 10.35
CA GLU A 585 -31.29 -11.86 9.58
C GLU A 585 -29.82 -12.08 9.15
N LEU A 586 -29.23 -11.07 8.50
CA LEU A 586 -27.86 -11.11 7.99
C LEU A 586 -26.82 -11.32 9.09
N SER A 587 -27.04 -10.77 10.28
CA SER A 587 -26.14 -10.97 11.43
C SER A 587 -26.12 -12.44 11.92
N LYS A 588 -27.17 -13.23 11.65
CA LYS A 588 -27.25 -14.65 11.98
C LYS A 588 -26.80 -15.57 10.84
N SER A 589 -26.79 -15.08 9.61
CA SER A 589 -26.32 -15.86 8.45
C SER A 589 -24.86 -16.30 8.64
N LYS A 590 -24.53 -17.50 8.12
CA LYS A 590 -23.14 -17.97 8.00
C LYS A 590 -22.45 -17.45 6.75
N ASP A 591 -23.21 -16.83 5.84
CA ASP A 591 -22.66 -16.31 4.60
C ASP A 591 -21.67 -15.18 4.89
N GLU A 592 -20.52 -15.25 4.22
CA GLU A 592 -19.46 -14.27 4.36
C GLU A 592 -19.74 -12.99 3.54
N PHE A 593 -20.55 -13.13 2.48
CA PHE A 593 -20.82 -12.12 1.46
C PHE A 593 -22.33 -11.84 1.32
N PHE A 594 -22.77 -10.66 1.76
CA PHE A 594 -24.16 -10.21 1.75
C PHE A 594 -24.65 -9.80 0.35
N ASP A 595 -23.73 -9.45 -0.55
CA ASP A 595 -24.03 -9.08 -1.94
C ASP A 595 -24.71 -10.23 -2.69
N THR A 596 -24.35 -11.48 -2.40
CA THR A 596 -25.01 -12.66 -2.99
C THR A 596 -26.50 -12.75 -2.63
N GLN A 597 -26.85 -12.42 -1.38
CA GLN A 597 -28.24 -12.38 -0.93
C GLN A 597 -28.98 -11.15 -1.46
N TRP A 598 -28.28 -10.02 -1.56
CA TRP A 598 -28.85 -8.80 -2.14
C TRP A 598 -29.22 -9.02 -3.62
N ILE A 599 -28.30 -9.59 -4.42
CA ILE A 599 -28.53 -9.89 -5.84
C ILE A 599 -29.67 -10.89 -6.05
N ARG A 600 -29.91 -11.82 -5.11
CA ARG A 600 -31.04 -12.76 -5.18
C ARG A 600 -32.40 -12.12 -4.85
N ASN A 601 -32.40 -11.02 -4.11
CA ASN A 601 -33.60 -10.31 -3.64
C ASN A 601 -33.86 -8.99 -4.38
N ALA A 602 -32.97 -8.60 -5.30
CA ALA A 602 -33.07 -7.45 -6.19
C ALA A 602 -33.52 -7.92 -7.57
#